data_AF-A0A645IZC7-F1
#
_entry.id   AF-A0A645IZC7-F1
#
_cell.length_a   1.000
_cell.length_b   1.000
_cell.length_c   1.000
_cell.angle_alpha   90.00
_cell.angle_beta   90.00
_cell.angle_gamma   90.00
#
_symmetry.space_group_name_H-M   'P 1'
#
loop_
_entity.id
_entity.type
_entity.pdbx_description
1 polymer ?
#
loop_
_entity_poly.entity_id
_entity_poly.type
_entity_poly.pdbx_seq_one_letter_code
_entity_poly.pdbx_strand_id
1 'polypeptide(L)'
;MNLDQMVLVSQKYLGFKTKIIDNPTTKDIKKYISQDIPVVVPANGKTLYQENKHFTNGGPYYLNLTILGYDDDKKQFIVHDVGTKSGAYFKYSYQLLIDSIHDFPESKNKEDINAGSKRVLILLK
;
A
#
# COMPACT_ATOMS: atom_id res chain seq x y z
N MET A 1 -0.16 -12.26 -5.14
CA MET A 1 0.87 -12.38 -4.11
C MET A 1 0.39 -11.63 -2.88
N ASN A 2 0.30 -12.30 -1.73
CA ASN A 2 -0.02 -11.66 -0.45
C ASN A 2 1.26 -11.18 0.25
N LEU A 3 1.13 -10.49 1.39
CA LEU A 3 2.29 -9.97 2.13
C LEU A 3 3.24 -11.06 2.62
N ASP A 4 2.75 -12.22 3.04
CA ASP A 4 3.60 -13.31 3.54
C ASP A 4 4.51 -13.83 2.42
N GLN A 5 3.99 -13.92 1.20
CA GLN A 5 4.79 -14.24 0.02
C GLN A 5 5.77 -13.11 -0.34
N MET A 6 5.39 -11.84 -0.16
CA MET A 6 6.32 -10.71 -0.36
C MET A 6 7.47 -10.74 0.64
N VAL A 7 7.20 -11.05 1.91
CA VAL A 7 8.23 -11.22 2.94
C VAL A 7 9.25 -12.28 2.51
N LEU A 8 8.78 -13.44 2.05
CA LEU A 8 9.66 -14.50 1.56
C LEU A 8 10.54 -14.01 0.40
N VAL A 9 9.97 -13.30 -0.57
CA VAL A 9 10.74 -12.77 -1.70
C VAL A 9 11.77 -11.74 -1.26
N SER A 10 11.36 -10.77 -0.45
CA SER A 10 12.20 -9.68 0.04
C SER A 10 13.39 -10.19 0.85
N GLN A 11 13.15 -11.14 1.76
CA GLN A 11 14.21 -11.71 2.60
C GLN A 11 15.13 -12.64 1.82
N LYS A 12 14.57 -13.55 1.03
CA LYS A 12 15.34 -14.63 0.40
C LYS A 12 16.12 -14.18 -0.83
N TYR A 13 15.56 -13.26 -1.62
CA TYR A 13 16.13 -12.91 -2.93
C TYR A 13 16.63 -11.47 -3.03
N LEU A 14 16.14 -10.56 -2.18
CA LEU A 14 16.49 -9.14 -2.25
C LEU A 14 17.35 -8.67 -1.07
N GLY A 15 17.57 -9.52 -0.06
CA GLY A 15 18.45 -9.22 1.08
C GLY A 15 17.88 -8.21 2.08
N PHE A 16 16.58 -7.93 2.04
CA PHE A 16 15.94 -7.03 3.00
C PHE A 16 15.54 -7.77 4.28
N LYS A 17 15.68 -7.12 5.42
CA LYS A 17 14.88 -7.44 6.61
C LYS A 17 13.47 -6.89 6.40
N THR A 18 12.47 -7.51 6.99
CA THR A 18 11.09 -7.06 6.82
C THR A 18 10.33 -7.04 8.12
N LYS A 19 9.29 -6.21 8.16
CA LYS A 19 8.33 -6.18 9.26
C LYS A 19 6.93 -5.97 8.71
N ILE A 20 5.98 -6.78 9.15
CA ILE A 20 4.55 -6.55 8.90
C ILE A 20 3.99 -5.68 10.03
N ILE A 21 3.10 -4.77 9.67
CA ILE A 21 2.27 -4.02 10.63
C ILE A 21 0.82 -4.31 10.31
N ASP A 22 0.13 -4.92 11.29
CA ASP A 22 -1.31 -5.14 11.26
C ASP A 22 -2.06 -3.88 11.70
N ASN A 23 -3.19 -3.61 11.05
CA ASN A 23 -4.06 -2.45 11.27
C ASN A 23 -3.29 -1.14 11.39
N PRO A 24 -2.45 -0.78 10.40
CA PRO A 24 -1.55 0.37 10.50
C PRO A 24 -2.35 1.67 10.60
N THR A 25 -1.88 2.56 11.47
CA THR A 25 -2.36 3.95 11.53
C THR A 25 -1.49 4.86 10.67
N THR A 26 -2.00 6.07 10.38
CA THR A 26 -1.20 7.14 9.75
C THR A 26 0.10 7.39 10.50
N LYS A 27 0.08 7.34 11.84
CA LYS A 27 1.27 7.53 12.68
C LYS A 27 2.28 6.40 12.50
N ASP A 28 1.82 5.16 12.41
CA ASP A 28 2.70 4.00 12.21
C ASP A 28 3.44 4.11 10.87
N ILE A 29 2.73 4.46 9.79
CA ILE A 29 3.33 4.64 8.48
C ILE A 29 4.36 5.78 8.50
N LYS A 30 3.96 6.96 9.00
CA LYS A 30 4.83 8.14 9.08
C LYS A 30 6.12 7.89 9.85
N LYS A 31 6.07 7.08 10.91
CA LYS A 31 7.25 6.71 11.68
C LYS A 31 8.34 6.13 10.79
N TYR A 32 8.03 5.23 9.86
CA TYR A 32 9.02 4.64 8.96
C TYR A 32 9.40 5.59 7.82
N ILE A 33 8.44 6.29 7.24
CA ILE A 33 8.70 7.26 6.17
C ILE A 33 9.66 8.37 6.65
N SER A 34 9.52 8.86 7.89
CA SER A 34 10.43 9.87 8.48
C SER A 34 11.88 9.38 8.69
N GLN A 35 12.13 8.08 8.53
CA GLN A 35 13.44 7.44 8.64
C GLN A 35 13.96 7.00 7.26
N ASP A 36 13.38 7.51 6.17
CA ASP A 36 13.67 7.08 4.78
C ASP A 36 13.44 5.58 4.53
N ILE A 37 12.56 4.96 5.33
CA ILE A 37 12.18 3.55 5.20
C ILE A 37 10.87 3.48 4.41
N PRO A 38 10.87 2.93 3.18
CA PRO A 38 9.68 2.83 2.36
C PRO A 38 8.68 1.81 2.93
N VAL A 39 7.39 2.08 2.69
CA VAL A 39 6.29 1.22 3.13
C VAL A 39 5.54 0.71 1.90
N VAL A 40 5.50 -0.62 1.73
CA VAL A 40 4.73 -1.28 0.67
C VAL A 40 3.31 -1.56 1.18
N VAL A 41 2.33 -1.15 0.39
CA VAL A 41 0.92 -1.16 0.76
C VAL A 41 0.14 -2.00 -0.25
N PRO A 42 -0.34 -3.19 0.15
CA PRO A 42 -1.39 -3.87 -0.59
C PRO A 42 -2.70 -3.12 -0.41
N ALA A 43 -3.41 -2.88 -1.51
CA ALA A 43 -4.56 -2.00 -1.53
C ALA A 43 -5.70 -2.49 -2.43
N ASN A 44 -6.91 -2.17 -1.99
CA ASN A 44 -8.12 -2.20 -2.80
C ASN A 44 -8.10 -1.04 -3.81
N GLY A 45 -7.83 -1.36 -5.07
CA GLY A 45 -7.80 -0.36 -6.14
C GLY A 45 -9.16 0.28 -6.46
N LYS A 46 -10.28 -0.37 -6.11
CA LYS A 46 -11.62 0.23 -6.23
C LYS A 46 -11.79 1.40 -5.26
N THR A 47 -11.23 1.29 -4.06
CA THR A 47 -11.19 2.40 -3.09
C THR A 47 -10.27 3.51 -3.60
N LEU A 48 -9.07 3.16 -4.08
CA LEU A 48 -8.11 4.14 -4.62
C LEU A 48 -8.66 4.92 -5.82
N TYR A 49 -9.51 4.30 -6.65
CA TYR A 49 -10.17 4.97 -7.78
C TYR A 49 -11.02 6.17 -7.38
N GLN A 50 -11.42 6.31 -6.12
CA GLN A 50 -12.15 7.50 -5.68
C GLN A 50 -11.32 8.78 -5.85
N GLU A 51 -9.99 8.71 -5.68
CA GLU A 51 -9.07 9.84 -5.86
C GLU A 51 -8.19 9.70 -7.12
N ASN A 52 -7.77 8.49 -7.50
CA ASN A 52 -6.97 8.27 -8.70
C ASN A 52 -7.85 7.85 -9.90
N LYS A 53 -8.36 8.83 -10.64
CA LYS A 53 -9.18 8.62 -11.84
C LYS A 53 -8.38 8.14 -13.07
N HIS A 54 -7.08 7.89 -12.94
CA HIS A 54 -6.26 7.34 -14.03
C HIS A 54 -6.40 5.83 -14.18
N PHE A 55 -7.01 5.13 -13.20
CA PHE A 55 -7.33 3.72 -13.40
C PHE A 55 -8.42 3.53 -14.45
N THR A 56 -8.31 2.47 -15.23
CA THR A 56 -9.40 2.00 -16.10
C THR A 56 -10.39 1.14 -15.30
N ASN A 57 -11.62 1.00 -15.80
CA ASN A 57 -12.66 0.12 -15.24
C ASN A 57 -12.92 0.31 -13.73
N GLY A 58 -12.74 1.53 -13.22
CA GLY A 58 -12.96 1.87 -11.81
C GLY A 58 -11.91 1.33 -10.84
N GLY A 59 -10.70 0.99 -11.31
CA GLY A 59 -9.62 0.46 -10.46
C GLY A 59 -9.51 -1.07 -10.50
N PRO A 60 -8.32 -1.64 -10.29
CA PRO A 60 -8.18 -3.08 -10.09
C PRO A 60 -8.74 -3.48 -8.71
N TYR A 61 -9.08 -4.75 -8.53
CA TYR A 61 -9.48 -5.24 -7.21
C TYR A 61 -8.33 -5.22 -6.21
N TYR A 62 -7.13 -5.62 -6.64
CA TYR A 62 -5.95 -5.72 -5.80
C TYR A 62 -4.74 -5.17 -6.53
N LEU A 63 -4.00 -4.27 -5.89
CA LEU A 63 -2.71 -3.75 -6.37
C LEU A 63 -1.77 -3.51 -5.19
N ASN A 64 -0.49 -3.28 -5.49
CA ASN A 64 0.48 -2.82 -4.49
C ASN A 64 1.04 -1.47 -4.91
N LEU A 65 1.19 -0.58 -3.94
CA LEU A 65 1.87 0.71 -4.11
C LEU A 65 2.92 0.90 -3.02
N THR A 66 3.79 1.88 -3.19
CA THR A 66 4.81 2.22 -2.19
C THR A 66 4.64 3.66 -1.72
N ILE A 67 4.57 3.87 -0.40
CA ILE A 67 4.59 5.21 0.19
C ILE A 67 6.04 5.67 0.29
N LEU A 68 6.28 6.89 -0.17
CA LEU A 68 7.61 7.53 -0.20
C LEU A 68 7.69 8.77 0.69
N GLY A 69 6.55 9.39 0.98
CA GLY A 69 6.50 10.67 1.67
C GLY A 69 5.12 11.00 2.19
N TYR A 70 5.02 12.12 2.89
CA TYR A 70 3.75 12.67 3.35
C TYR A 70 3.82 14.20 3.41
N ASP A 71 2.66 14.84 3.28
CA ASP A 71 2.44 16.29 3.43
C ASP A 71 1.38 16.46 4.53
N ASP A 72 1.79 16.98 5.68
CA ASP A 72 0.92 17.12 6.86
C ASP A 72 -0.06 18.28 6.73
N ASP A 73 0.36 19.35 6.05
CA ASP A 73 -0.48 20.52 5.79
C ASP A 73 -1.67 20.14 4.90
N LYS A 74 -1.43 19.27 3.90
CA LYS A 74 -2.47 18.76 2.99
C LYS A 74 -3.11 17.46 3.44
N LYS A 75 -2.58 16.82 4.50
CA LYS A 75 -3.00 15.49 4.99
C LYS A 75 -2.96 14.41 3.90
N GLN A 76 -1.86 14.34 3.16
CA GLN A 76 -1.68 13.44 2.02
C GLN A 76 -0.43 12.57 2.13
N PHE A 77 -0.53 11.32 1.69
CA PHE A 77 0.62 10.47 1.40
C PHE A 77 1.06 10.66 -0.04
N ILE A 78 2.38 10.64 -0.27
CA ILE A 78 2.99 10.67 -1.60
C ILE A 78 3.44 9.26 -1.92
N VAL A 79 2.99 8.72 -3.06
CA VAL A 79 3.16 7.31 -3.41
C VAL A 79 3.75 7.10 -4.79
N HIS A 80 4.33 5.93 -4.99
CA HIS A 80 4.48 5.28 -6.29
C HIS A 80 3.41 4.21 -6.44
N ASP A 81 2.39 4.51 -7.25
CA ASP A 81 1.28 3.60 -7.58
C ASP A 81 1.48 3.01 -8.99
N VAL A 82 1.98 1.77 -9.05
CA VAL A 82 2.29 1.11 -10.32
C VAL A 82 1.05 0.63 -11.08
N GLY A 83 -0.15 0.81 -10.54
CA GLY A 83 -1.40 0.43 -11.20
C GLY A 83 -1.85 1.39 -12.31
N THR A 84 -1.16 2.53 -12.49
CA THR A 84 -1.40 3.47 -13.59
C THR A 84 -0.08 4.04 -14.13
N LYS A 85 -0.10 4.58 -15.36
CA LYS A 85 1.05 5.33 -15.91
C LYS A 85 1.29 6.68 -15.21
N SER A 86 0.31 7.17 -14.45
CA SER A 86 0.33 8.47 -13.76
C SER A 86 0.54 8.33 -12.25
N GLY A 87 0.99 7.17 -11.77
CA GLY A 87 1.08 6.89 -10.34
C GLY A 87 2.39 7.30 -9.67
N ALA A 88 3.35 7.85 -10.42
CA ALA A 88 4.58 8.39 -9.84
C ALA A 88 4.29 9.67 -9.05
N TYR A 89 4.69 9.70 -7.78
CA TYR A 89 4.45 10.77 -6.82
C TYR A 89 2.98 11.21 -6.72
N PHE A 90 2.06 10.26 -6.93
CA PHE A 90 0.63 10.51 -6.75
C PHE A 90 0.33 10.82 -5.28
N LYS A 91 -0.71 11.63 -5.04
CA LYS A 91 -1.09 12.06 -3.68
C LYS A 91 -2.45 11.50 -3.34
N TYR A 92 -2.50 10.63 -2.35
CA TYR A 92 -3.75 10.15 -1.75
C TYR A 92 -3.96 10.83 -0.40
N SER A 93 -5.20 11.14 -0.05
CA SER A 93 -5.52 11.58 1.31
C SER A 93 -5.19 10.47 2.32
N TYR A 94 -4.80 10.86 3.54
CA TYR A 94 -4.48 9.90 4.58
C TYR A 94 -5.61 8.91 4.83
N GLN A 95 -6.84 9.41 4.94
CA GLN A 95 -8.01 8.60 5.22
C GLN A 95 -8.23 7.56 4.11
N LEU A 96 -8.26 8.01 2.85
CA LEU A 96 -8.54 7.13 1.73
C LEU A 96 -7.44 6.07 1.53
N LEU A 97 -6.16 6.44 1.70
CA LEU A 97 -5.10 5.46 1.57
C LEU A 97 -5.16 4.41 2.69
N ILE A 98 -5.41 4.82 3.94
CA ILE A 98 -5.58 3.90 5.08
C ILE A 98 -6.79 2.98 4.88
N ASP A 99 -7.90 3.51 4.38
CA ASP A 99 -9.10 2.74 4.10
C ASP A 99 -8.92 1.76 2.95
N SER A 100 -8.03 2.06 2.01
CA SER A 100 -7.72 1.16 0.91
C SER A 100 -6.88 -0.06 1.31
N ILE A 101 -6.22 -0.05 2.47
CA ILE A 101 -5.27 -1.09 2.87
C ILE A 101 -6.00 -2.41 3.08
N HIS A 102 -5.72 -3.37 2.21
CA HIS A 102 -6.23 -4.74 2.26
C HIS A 102 -5.22 -5.66 1.60
N ASP A 103 -4.69 -6.64 2.35
CA ASP A 103 -3.91 -7.73 1.78
C ASP A 103 -4.79 -8.68 0.97
N PHE A 104 -4.18 -9.53 0.15
CA PHE A 104 -4.92 -10.49 -0.66
C PHE A 104 -5.72 -11.46 0.24
N PRO A 105 -7.04 -11.64 0.01
CA PRO A 105 -7.89 -12.38 0.93
C PRO A 105 -7.60 -13.88 0.93
N GLU A 106 -7.89 -14.54 2.05
CA GLU A 106 -7.72 -15.99 2.21
C GLU A 106 -8.58 -16.82 1.25
N SER A 107 -9.72 -16.26 0.80
CA SER A 107 -10.58 -16.88 -0.22
C SER A 107 -9.88 -17.06 -1.57
N LYS A 108 -8.74 -16.37 -1.78
CA LYS A 108 -7.99 -16.28 -3.03
C LYS A 108 -8.78 -15.68 -4.20
N ASN A 109 -9.97 -15.15 -3.94
CA ASN A 109 -10.73 -14.38 -4.91
C ASN A 109 -10.47 -12.89 -4.70
N LYS A 110 -9.95 -12.22 -5.73
CA LYS A 110 -9.65 -10.79 -5.68
C LYS A 110 -10.89 -9.93 -5.41
N GLU A 111 -12.07 -10.40 -5.78
CA GLU A 111 -13.33 -9.65 -5.61
C GLU A 111 -13.71 -9.51 -4.14
N ASP A 112 -13.20 -10.40 -3.29
CA ASP A 112 -13.39 -10.38 -1.83
C ASP A 112 -12.36 -9.48 -1.12
N ILE A 113 -11.71 -8.55 -1.83
CA ILE A 113 -10.59 -7.77 -1.29
C ILE A 113 -10.89 -7.07 0.03
N ASN A 114 -12.13 -6.63 0.26
CA ASN A 114 -12.53 -5.98 1.51
C ASN A 114 -12.47 -6.91 2.74
N ALA A 115 -12.45 -8.24 2.55
CA ALA A 115 -12.23 -9.22 3.61
C ALA A 115 -10.74 -9.43 3.93
N GLY A 116 -9.84 -8.91 3.10
CA GLY A 116 -8.40 -8.95 3.31
C GLY A 116 -7.98 -8.18 4.54
N SER A 117 -7.05 -8.74 5.32
CA SER A 117 -6.51 -8.09 6.52
C SER A 117 -5.83 -6.78 6.17
N LYS A 118 -6.04 -5.73 6.99
CA LYS A 118 -5.36 -4.45 6.82
C LYS A 118 -3.92 -4.56 7.31
N ARG A 119 -2.97 -4.74 6.41
CA ARG A 119 -1.56 -4.97 6.75
C ARG A 119 -0.65 -4.26 5.75
N VAL A 120 0.54 -3.84 6.20
CA VAL A 120 1.58 -3.25 5.34
C VAL A 120 2.94 -3.91 5.58
N LEU A 121 3.80 -3.84 4.57
CA LEU A 121 5.17 -4.34 4.65
C LEU A 121 6.17 -3.19 4.76
N ILE A 122 6.99 -3.23 5.78
CA ILE A 122 8.16 -2.38 5.95
C ILE A 122 9.38 -3.12 5.42
N LEU A 123 10.13 -2.47 4.52
CA LEU A 123 11.39 -2.99 3.98
C LEU A 123 12.56 -2.34 4.70
N LEU A 124 13.26 -3.11 5.52
CA LEU A 124 14.39 -2.67 6.34
C LEU A 124 15.70 -3.15 5.69
N LYS A 125 16.71 -2.28 5.64
CA LYS A 125 18.05 -2.62 5.16
C LYS A 125 18.93 -3.18 6.28
#